data_AF-F0SVT7-F1
#
_entry.id   AF-F0SVT7-F1
#
_cell.length_a   1.000
_cell.length_b   1.000
_cell.length_c   1.000
_cell.angle_alpha   90.00
_cell.angle_beta   90.00
_cell.angle_gamma   90.00
#
_symmetry.space_group_name_H-M   'P 1'
#
loop_
_entity.id
_entity.type
_entity.pdbx_description
1 polymer ?
#
loop_
_entity_poly.entity_id
_entity_poly.type
_entity_poly.pdbx_seq_one_letter_code
_entity_poly.pdbx_strand_id
1 'polypeptide(L)'
;MKKALIYLLTAVLACILSIGCGTNAPPDANGTPPPATSGEQTPAQSEKPKPVYGNQIKDGAYKIEVSSSSSMFRIIDAQLTVAGGEMSAVLTLSGDGYEKLYMGTGEEALKDTGDNCIYFRENAEGKYTYKVPVAALDQDIPCAAWSIRKKTWYDRVLVFQSSLIPKDAMTAE
;
A
#
# COMPACT_ATOMS: atom_id res chain seq x y z
N MET A 1 -7.53 -41.54 15.37
CA MET A 1 -8.83 -42.24 15.25
C MET A 1 -9.59 -41.62 14.10
N LYS A 2 -9.98 -42.45 13.12
CA LYS A 2 -10.60 -42.11 11.83
C LYS A 2 -12.08 -41.75 12.02
N LYS A 3 -12.57 -40.66 11.42
CA LYS A 3 -13.97 -40.50 10.94
C LYS A 3 -13.95 -39.44 9.82
N ALA A 4 -13.90 -39.84 8.55
CA ALA A 4 -15.01 -40.29 7.69
C ALA A 4 -15.63 -39.12 6.90
N LEU A 5 -15.28 -39.14 5.63
CA LEU A 5 -15.66 -38.35 4.48
C LEU A 5 -17.14 -38.58 4.12
N ILE A 6 -17.93 -37.53 3.86
CA ILE A 6 -19.20 -37.62 3.12
C ILE A 6 -19.24 -36.47 2.11
N TYR A 7 -19.07 -36.81 0.83
CA TYR A 7 -19.41 -35.98 -0.32
C TYR A 7 -20.91 -36.08 -0.58
N LEU A 8 -21.56 -34.95 -0.90
CA LEU A 8 -22.86 -34.99 -1.56
C LEU A 8 -22.88 -34.00 -2.72
N LEU A 9 -22.87 -34.61 -3.90
CA LEU A 9 -22.92 -34.03 -5.22
C LEU A 9 -24.39 -33.74 -5.56
N THR A 10 -24.76 -32.49 -5.82
CA THR A 10 -26.01 -32.18 -6.52
C THR A 10 -25.75 -31.11 -7.57
N ALA A 11 -25.68 -31.57 -8.82
CA ALA A 11 -25.79 -30.74 -10.01
C ALA A 11 -27.24 -30.30 -10.19
N VAL A 12 -27.48 -28.99 -10.34
CA VAL A 12 -28.70 -28.49 -11.01
C VAL A 12 -28.32 -27.37 -11.98
N LEU A 13 -28.53 -27.75 -13.24
CA LEU A 13 -28.66 -27.04 -14.49
C LEU A 13 -29.71 -25.91 -14.44
N ALA A 14 -29.39 -24.71 -14.94
CA ALA A 14 -30.30 -23.87 -15.74
C ALA A 14 -29.60 -22.62 -16.31
N CYS A 15 -29.50 -22.58 -17.64
CA CYS A 15 -29.13 -21.41 -18.45
C CYS A 15 -30.21 -20.33 -18.41
N ILE A 16 -29.88 -19.05 -18.20
CA ILE A 16 -30.62 -17.92 -18.82
C ILE A 16 -29.68 -16.73 -19.11
N LEU A 17 -29.26 -16.69 -20.38
CA LEU A 17 -29.07 -15.57 -21.31
C LEU A 17 -28.93 -14.13 -20.75
N SER A 18 -27.77 -13.55 -21.04
CA SER A 18 -27.49 -12.12 -21.14
C SER A 18 -28.03 -11.51 -22.43
N ILE A 19 -28.90 -10.50 -22.33
CA ILE A 19 -29.07 -9.43 -23.34
C ILE A 19 -29.37 -8.13 -22.59
N GLY A 20 -28.37 -7.26 -22.51
CA GLY A 20 -28.58 -5.83 -22.31
C GLY A 20 -28.63 -5.13 -23.66
N CYS A 21 -29.48 -4.11 -23.78
CA CYS A 21 -29.24 -2.89 -24.55
C CYS A 21 -30.48 -1.99 -24.41
N GLY A 22 -30.32 -0.87 -23.72
CA GLY A 22 -31.32 0.19 -23.69
C GLY A 22 -30.60 1.52 -23.78
N THR A 23 -30.57 2.11 -24.98
CA THR A 23 -30.45 3.55 -25.21
C THR A 23 -31.02 3.90 -26.58
N ASN A 24 -31.74 5.02 -26.61
CA ASN A 24 -32.56 5.56 -27.70
C ASN A 24 -31.76 6.23 -28.83
N ALA A 25 -32.45 6.38 -29.97
CA ALA A 25 -32.38 7.41 -31.03
C ALA A 25 -31.46 7.22 -32.27
N PRO A 26 -32.02 7.38 -33.48
CA PRO A 26 -31.41 8.01 -34.66
C PRO A 26 -32.12 9.36 -34.99
N PRO A 27 -31.81 10.12 -36.08
CA PRO A 27 -30.70 10.07 -37.05
C PRO A 27 -29.95 11.43 -37.21
N ASP A 28 -28.82 11.48 -37.93
CA ASP A 28 -28.62 12.34 -39.11
C ASP A 28 -27.17 12.46 -39.62
N ALA A 29 -27.09 12.46 -40.96
CA ALA A 29 -26.24 13.23 -41.86
C ALA A 29 -24.70 13.26 -41.71
N ASN A 30 -24.05 12.51 -42.62
CA ASN A 30 -23.08 12.98 -43.62
C ASN A 30 -22.18 14.18 -43.26
N GLY A 31 -20.88 13.94 -43.07
CA GLY A 31 -19.86 14.99 -42.99
C GLY A 31 -18.46 14.44 -42.76
N THR A 32 -17.68 14.33 -43.82
CA THR A 32 -16.24 14.09 -43.82
C THR A 32 -15.49 15.14 -42.97
N PRO A 33 -14.59 14.77 -42.04
CA PRO A 33 -13.65 15.72 -41.45
C PRO A 33 -12.32 15.78 -42.26
N PRO A 34 -11.72 16.98 -42.43
CA PRO A 34 -10.41 17.19 -43.04
C PRO A 34 -9.25 16.73 -42.13
N PRO A 35 -8.00 16.61 -42.63
CA PRO A 35 -6.87 16.23 -41.78
C PRO A 35 -6.48 17.40 -40.90
N ALA A 36 -6.70 17.28 -39.59
CA ALA A 36 -6.18 18.21 -38.60
C ALA A 36 -4.87 17.66 -38.05
N THR A 37 -3.78 18.33 -38.40
CA THR A 37 -2.49 18.32 -37.70
C THR A 37 -2.74 18.56 -36.22
N SER A 38 -2.72 17.50 -35.41
CA SER A 38 -2.77 17.59 -33.96
C SER A 38 -1.34 17.50 -33.45
N GLY A 39 -0.83 18.62 -32.95
CA GLY A 39 0.47 18.70 -32.33
C GLY A 39 0.62 17.67 -31.22
N GLU A 40 1.78 17.04 -31.19
CA GLU A 40 2.22 16.14 -30.14
C GLU A 40 2.39 16.96 -28.85
N GLN A 41 1.35 17.00 -28.03
CA GLN A 41 1.47 17.46 -26.65
C GLN A 41 2.06 16.31 -25.84
N THR A 42 3.38 16.33 -25.69
CA THR A 42 4.11 15.53 -24.71
C THR A 42 3.54 15.82 -23.31
N PRO A 43 2.99 14.82 -22.60
CA PRO A 43 2.60 14.99 -21.21
C PRO A 43 3.84 15.35 -20.38
N ALA A 44 3.75 16.38 -19.55
CA ALA A 44 4.77 16.71 -18.57
C ALA A 44 5.06 15.46 -17.72
N GLN A 45 6.26 14.91 -17.90
CA GLN A 45 6.75 13.78 -17.12
C GLN A 45 7.03 14.28 -15.71
N SER A 46 6.08 14.08 -14.80
CA SER A 46 6.30 14.23 -13.36
C SER A 46 7.39 13.25 -12.94
N GLU A 47 8.61 13.73 -12.78
CA GLU A 47 9.75 12.92 -12.34
C GLU A 47 9.47 12.45 -10.90
N LYS A 48 9.39 11.13 -10.70
CA LYS A 48 9.27 10.57 -9.34
C LYS A 48 10.51 10.98 -8.54
N PRO A 49 10.37 11.37 -7.26
CA PRO A 49 11.51 11.72 -6.42
C PRO A 49 12.49 10.54 -6.32
N LYS A 50 13.80 10.84 -6.28
CA LYS A 50 14.86 9.84 -6.12
C LYS A 50 14.80 9.27 -4.68
N PRO A 51 14.91 7.95 -4.48
CA PRO A 51 14.96 7.36 -3.14
C PRO A 51 16.10 7.91 -2.28
N VAL A 52 15.85 8.02 -0.96
CA VAL A 52 16.86 8.38 0.04
C VAL A 52 17.12 7.18 0.95
N TYR A 53 18.38 6.77 1.06
CA TYR A 53 18.81 5.63 1.87
C TYR A 53 19.33 6.06 3.24
N GLY A 54 19.36 5.14 4.21
CA GLY A 54 19.70 5.46 5.59
C GLY A 54 21.13 5.99 5.78
N ASN A 55 22.08 5.58 4.92
CA ASN A 55 23.45 6.11 4.92
C ASN A 55 23.55 7.57 4.42
N GLN A 56 22.46 8.14 3.91
CA GLN A 56 22.35 9.53 3.47
C GLN A 56 21.75 10.43 4.56
N ILE A 57 21.49 9.90 5.75
CA ILE A 57 20.86 10.60 6.87
C ILE A 57 21.71 10.35 8.11
N LYS A 58 21.99 11.40 8.87
CA LYS A 58 22.69 11.27 10.17
C LYS A 58 21.86 10.42 11.13
N ASP A 59 22.55 9.64 11.96
CA ASP A 59 21.93 8.91 13.06
C ASP A 59 21.08 9.84 13.94
N GLY A 60 19.87 9.39 14.31
CA GLY A 60 18.92 10.21 15.04
C GLY A 60 17.49 9.69 15.00
N ALA A 61 16.59 10.46 15.61
CA ALA A 61 15.16 10.22 15.57
C ALA A 61 14.44 11.41 14.95
N TYR A 62 13.56 11.15 13.98
CA TYR A 62 12.92 12.17 13.16
C TYR A 62 11.43 11.93 13.08
N LYS A 63 10.64 13.00 13.14
CA LYS A 63 9.26 12.94 12.72
C LYS A 63 9.21 12.80 11.20
N ILE A 64 8.35 11.93 10.70
CA ILE A 64 8.19 11.70 9.27
C ILE A 64 6.72 11.62 8.87
N GLU A 65 6.42 11.99 7.63
CA GLU A 65 5.10 11.75 7.03
C GLU A 65 5.13 10.42 6.29
N VAL A 66 4.10 9.59 6.48
CA VAL A 66 3.97 8.31 5.79
C VAL A 66 2.61 8.26 5.10
N SER A 67 2.64 8.14 3.78
CA SER A 67 1.44 7.93 2.99
C SER A 67 1.16 6.44 2.82
N SER A 68 -0.11 6.09 2.61
CA SER A 68 -0.53 4.74 2.26
C SER A 68 -1.42 4.78 1.02
N SER A 69 -1.31 3.76 0.17
CA SER A 69 -2.22 3.56 -0.97
C SER A 69 -3.69 3.31 -0.57
N SER A 70 -4.01 3.19 0.73
CA SER A 70 -5.39 3.04 1.20
C SER A 70 -5.69 3.95 2.38
N SER A 71 -6.76 4.74 2.26
CA SER A 71 -7.30 5.56 3.36
C SER A 71 -7.79 4.73 4.56
N MET A 72 -8.04 3.43 4.39
CA MET A 72 -8.36 2.53 5.49
C MET A 72 -7.13 2.20 6.36
N PHE A 73 -5.93 2.26 5.79
CA PHE A 73 -4.66 2.09 6.50
C PHE A 73 -4.05 3.47 6.78
N ARG A 74 -4.76 4.28 7.58
CA ARG A 74 -4.36 5.67 7.82
C ARG A 74 -3.39 5.77 9.00
N ILE A 75 -2.13 6.07 8.67
CA ILE A 75 -1.09 6.51 9.61
C ILE A 75 -1.38 7.96 10.02
N ILE A 76 -1.36 8.23 11.33
CA ILE A 76 -1.59 9.58 11.89
C ILE A 76 -0.35 10.18 12.55
N ASP A 77 0.62 9.35 12.87
CA ASP A 77 1.93 9.77 13.37
C ASP A 77 2.97 8.72 12.99
N ALA A 78 4.20 9.16 12.73
CA ALA A 78 5.31 8.27 12.44
C ALA A 78 6.63 8.87 12.90
N GLN A 79 7.43 8.04 13.58
CA GLN A 79 8.75 8.40 14.08
C GLN A 79 9.79 7.48 13.46
N LEU A 80 10.68 8.03 12.64
CA LEU A 80 11.83 7.36 12.03
C LEU A 80 13.00 7.34 13.02
N THR A 81 13.71 6.23 13.10
CA THR A 81 15.02 6.09 13.73
C THR A 81 16.03 5.69 12.67
N VAL A 82 17.11 6.46 12.57
CA VAL A 82 18.30 6.15 11.76
C VAL A 82 19.43 5.80 12.73
N ALA A 83 20.08 4.65 12.51
CA ALA A 83 21.23 4.23 13.30
C ALA A 83 22.16 3.37 12.45
N GLY A 84 23.43 3.75 12.34
CA GLY A 84 24.42 2.97 11.59
C GLY A 84 24.07 2.79 10.10
N GLY A 85 23.35 3.75 9.51
CA GLY A 85 22.89 3.68 8.11
C GLY A 85 21.64 2.80 7.89
N GLU A 86 21.08 2.21 8.93
CA GLU A 86 19.81 1.48 8.89
C GLU A 86 18.65 2.36 9.35
N MET A 87 17.43 2.07 8.85
CA MET A 87 16.22 2.81 9.20
C MET A 87 15.11 1.90 9.72
N SER A 88 14.43 2.35 10.77
CA SER A 88 13.16 1.79 11.23
C SER A 88 12.19 2.90 11.60
N ALA A 89 10.89 2.65 11.51
CA ALA A 89 9.88 3.63 11.88
C ALA A 89 8.83 3.03 12.80
N VAL A 90 8.39 3.78 13.80
CA VAL A 90 7.18 3.48 14.58
C VAL A 90 6.01 4.21 13.93
N LEU A 91 5.08 3.46 13.36
CA LEU A 91 3.85 3.96 12.76
C LEU A 91 2.73 3.93 13.80
N THR A 92 1.96 5.00 13.93
CA THR A 92 0.73 5.04 14.73
C THR A 92 -0.48 5.13 13.80
N LEU A 93 -1.41 4.18 13.91
CA LEU A 93 -2.63 4.17 13.11
C LEU A 93 -3.78 4.94 13.77
N SER A 94 -4.67 5.49 12.95
CA SER A 94 -5.92 6.09 13.42
C SER A 94 -6.89 5.07 14.01
N GLY A 95 -6.89 3.84 13.46
CA GLY A 95 -7.76 2.74 13.85
C GLY A 95 -7.01 1.49 14.30
N ASP A 96 -7.77 0.49 14.72
CA ASP A 96 -7.35 -0.73 15.42
C ASP A 96 -7.66 -2.01 14.62
N GLY A 97 -8.03 -1.87 13.34
CA GLY A 97 -8.56 -2.98 12.52
C GLY A 97 -7.52 -4.00 12.03
N TYR A 98 -6.24 -3.83 12.35
CA TYR A 98 -5.13 -4.62 11.85
C TYR A 98 -4.36 -5.26 13.00
N GLU A 99 -4.00 -6.54 12.85
CA GLU A 99 -3.31 -7.31 13.91
C GLU A 99 -1.79 -7.27 13.72
N LYS A 100 -1.35 -7.32 12.47
CA LYS A 100 0.04 -7.45 12.11
C LYS A 100 0.28 -6.97 10.68
N LEU A 101 1.51 -6.58 10.44
CA LEU A 101 2.03 -6.18 9.13
C LEU A 101 3.07 -7.17 8.66
N TYR A 102 3.27 -7.20 7.35
CA TYR A 102 4.37 -7.86 6.68
C TYR A 102 4.95 -6.88 5.66
N MET A 103 6.26 -6.65 5.69
CA MET A 103 6.93 -5.73 4.75
C MET A 103 7.19 -6.45 3.43
N GLY A 104 6.12 -6.57 2.64
CA GLY A 104 6.03 -7.32 1.39
C GLY A 104 4.57 -7.42 0.95
N THR A 105 4.27 -8.42 0.12
CA THR A 105 2.91 -8.73 -0.33
C THR A 105 2.21 -9.73 0.58
N GLY A 106 0.88 -9.78 0.52
CA GLY A 106 0.07 -10.73 1.26
C GLY A 106 0.32 -12.18 0.80
N GLU A 107 0.70 -12.38 -0.46
CA GLU A 107 1.08 -13.70 -0.97
C GLU A 107 2.39 -14.19 -0.34
N GLU A 108 3.40 -13.33 -0.22
CA GLU A 108 4.65 -13.65 0.48
C GLU A 108 4.37 -13.92 1.97
N ALA A 109 3.54 -13.09 2.60
CA ALA A 109 3.16 -13.26 4.01
C ALA A 109 2.46 -14.60 4.30
N LEU A 110 1.77 -15.20 3.33
CA LEU A 110 1.15 -16.52 3.46
C LEU A 110 2.16 -17.67 3.37
N LYS A 111 3.30 -17.45 2.73
CA LYS A 111 4.35 -18.46 2.50
C LYS A 111 5.45 -18.42 3.56
N ASP A 112 5.58 -17.30 4.27
CA ASP A 112 6.63 -17.10 5.27
C ASP A 112 6.37 -17.84 6.58
N THR A 113 7.43 -18.09 7.35
CA THR A 113 7.29 -18.43 8.77
C THR A 113 6.89 -17.14 9.49
N GLY A 114 5.93 -17.21 10.42
CA GLY A 114 5.32 -16.01 11.01
C GLY A 114 6.28 -15.05 11.76
N ASP A 115 7.57 -15.34 11.82
CA ASP A 115 8.63 -14.58 12.50
C ASP A 115 8.85 -13.19 11.88
N ASN A 116 8.60 -13.04 10.58
CA ASN A 116 8.72 -11.77 9.87
C ASN A 116 7.47 -10.86 9.99
N CYS A 117 6.44 -11.31 10.71
CA CYS A 117 5.26 -10.50 10.98
C CYS A 117 5.52 -9.48 12.11
N ILE A 118 5.06 -8.25 11.89
CA ILE A 118 5.18 -7.14 12.84
C ILE A 118 3.82 -6.94 13.49
N TYR A 119 3.65 -7.41 14.72
CA TYR A 119 2.40 -7.29 15.48
C TYR A 119 2.22 -5.89 16.06
N PHE A 120 0.96 -5.47 16.21
CA PHE A 120 0.64 -4.20 16.84
C PHE A 120 1.10 -4.16 18.31
N ARG A 121 1.37 -2.95 18.80
CA ARG A 121 1.43 -2.62 20.22
C ARG A 121 0.53 -1.43 20.50
N GLU A 122 -0.11 -1.40 21.66
CA GLU A 122 -0.84 -0.22 22.10
C GLU A 122 0.15 0.80 22.70
N ASN A 123 0.01 2.06 22.31
CA ASN A 123 0.69 3.17 22.99
C ASN A 123 -0.08 3.60 24.25
N ALA A 124 0.40 4.64 24.94
CA ALA A 124 -0.23 5.16 26.16
C ALA A 124 -1.69 5.66 25.96
N GLU A 125 -2.09 5.95 24.72
CA GLU A 125 -3.44 6.40 24.35
C GLU A 125 -4.31 5.24 23.82
N GLY A 126 -3.82 4.00 23.85
CA GLY A 126 -4.50 2.84 23.30
C GLY A 126 -4.50 2.78 21.76
N LYS A 127 -3.71 3.62 21.07
CA LYS A 127 -3.57 3.57 19.61
C LYS A 127 -2.63 2.45 19.19
N TYR A 128 -2.94 1.81 18.07
CA TYR A 128 -2.12 0.72 17.52
C TYR A 128 -0.88 1.28 16.85
N THR A 129 0.27 0.72 17.23
CA THR A 129 1.59 1.08 16.73
C THR A 129 2.34 -0.12 16.16
N TYR A 130 3.19 0.14 15.17
CA TYR A 130 3.99 -0.88 14.48
C TYR A 130 5.41 -0.36 14.27
N LYS A 131 6.41 -1.13 14.70
CA LYS A 131 7.81 -0.82 14.38
C LYS A 131 8.21 -1.59 13.13
N VAL A 132 8.36 -0.88 12.02
CA VAL A 132 8.69 -1.45 10.71
C VAL A 132 10.12 -1.11 10.28
N PRO A 133 10.84 -2.01 9.59
CA PRO A 133 12.05 -1.63 8.87
C PRO A 133 11.68 -0.72 7.69
N VAL A 134 12.58 0.19 7.32
CA VAL A 134 12.38 1.12 6.20
C VAL A 134 13.56 0.98 5.24
N ALA A 135 13.30 0.53 4.02
CA ALA A 135 14.35 0.30 3.02
C ALA A 135 14.91 1.61 2.44
N ALA A 136 14.02 2.58 2.17
CA ALA A 136 14.34 3.90 1.65
C ALA A 136 13.19 4.87 1.94
N LEU A 137 13.47 6.17 1.97
CA LEU A 137 12.47 7.22 1.88
C LEU A 137 12.19 7.54 0.41
N ASP A 138 11.06 8.20 0.14
CA ASP A 138 10.60 8.64 -1.18
C ASP A 138 10.49 7.49 -2.21
N GLN A 139 10.26 6.27 -1.71
CA GLN A 139 10.09 5.06 -2.51
C GLN A 139 8.79 4.34 -2.13
N ASP A 140 8.16 3.72 -3.14
CA ASP A 140 7.03 2.81 -2.95
C ASP A 140 7.50 1.53 -2.23
N ILE A 141 7.05 1.32 -1.00
CA ILE A 141 7.39 0.14 -0.18
C ILE A 141 6.14 -0.74 0.00
N PRO A 142 6.15 -1.99 -0.48
CA PRO A 142 5.08 -2.94 -0.24
C PRO A 142 4.89 -3.25 1.25
N CYS A 143 3.63 -3.30 1.69
CA CYS A 143 3.26 -3.70 3.03
C CYS A 143 1.91 -4.43 2.98
N ALA A 144 1.85 -5.66 3.47
CA ALA A 144 0.60 -6.37 3.66
C ALA A 144 0.10 -6.16 5.09
N ALA A 145 -1.18 -5.83 5.23
CA ALA A 145 -1.83 -5.60 6.53
C ALA A 145 -2.91 -6.67 6.79
N TRP A 146 -2.76 -7.45 7.86
CA TRP A 146 -3.71 -8.50 8.22
C TRP A 146 -4.91 -7.91 8.94
N SER A 147 -6.10 -8.02 8.34
CA SER A 147 -7.33 -7.53 8.96
C SER A 147 -7.83 -8.48 10.05
N ILE A 148 -8.03 -7.94 11.25
CA ILE A 148 -8.61 -8.69 12.37
C ILE A 148 -10.02 -9.18 12.02
N ARG A 149 -10.85 -8.31 11.44
CA ARG A 149 -12.26 -8.59 11.13
C ARG A 149 -12.43 -9.56 9.97
N LYS A 150 -11.64 -9.38 8.90
CA LYS A 150 -11.81 -10.14 7.66
C LYS A 150 -10.91 -11.38 7.59
N LYS A 151 -9.93 -11.49 8.50
CA LYS A 151 -8.96 -12.60 8.54
C LYS A 151 -8.32 -12.83 7.17
N THR A 152 -7.87 -11.74 6.57
CA THR A 152 -7.22 -11.71 5.26
C THR A 152 -6.16 -10.61 5.20
N TRP A 153 -5.16 -10.80 4.34
CA TRP A 153 -4.15 -9.80 4.02
C TRP A 153 -4.69 -8.78 3.02
N TYR A 154 -4.32 -7.51 3.23
CA TYR A 154 -4.54 -6.44 2.28
C TYR A 154 -3.21 -5.82 1.90
N ASP A 155 -2.91 -5.83 0.61
CA ASP A 155 -1.72 -5.14 0.10
C ASP A 155 -1.90 -3.64 0.16
N ARG A 156 -0.84 -3.00 0.62
CA ARG A 156 -0.66 -1.55 0.73
C ARG A 156 0.70 -1.21 0.12
N VAL A 157 0.81 0.05 -0.27
CA VAL A 157 2.08 0.68 -0.58
C VAL A 157 2.24 1.81 0.42
N LEU A 158 3.36 1.82 1.13
CA LEU A 158 3.76 2.89 2.02
C LEU A 158 4.84 3.73 1.36
N VAL A 159 4.77 5.04 1.50
CA VAL A 159 5.86 5.95 1.12
C VAL A 159 6.20 6.81 2.31
N PHE A 160 7.44 6.67 2.78
CA PHE A 160 8.02 7.46 3.87
C PHE A 160 8.65 8.71 3.26
N GLN A 161 8.15 9.89 3.58
CA GLN A 161 8.53 11.12 2.89
C GLN A 161 9.75 11.79 3.54
N SER A 162 10.80 12.09 2.78
CA SER A 162 11.98 12.79 3.31
C SER A 162 11.73 14.27 3.64
N SER A 163 10.57 14.81 3.27
CA SER A 163 10.23 16.25 3.35
C SER A 163 10.36 16.87 4.75
N LEU A 164 10.19 16.07 5.81
CA LEU A 164 10.31 16.53 7.20
C LEU A 164 11.69 16.29 7.81
N ILE A 165 12.61 15.63 7.10
CA ILE A 165 13.98 15.44 7.57
C ILE A 165 14.72 16.78 7.49
N PRO A 166 15.34 17.25 8.58
CA PRO A 166 16.12 18.49 8.56
C PRO A 166 17.23 18.43 7.52
N LYS A 167 17.41 19.51 6.75
CA LYS A 167 18.43 19.56 5.68
C LYS A 167 19.86 19.33 6.19
N ASP A 168 20.14 19.74 7.42
CA ASP A 168 21.42 19.53 8.10
C ASP A 168 21.60 18.10 8.63
N ALA A 169 20.53 17.30 8.69
CA ALA A 169 20.58 15.87 8.94
C ALA A 169 20.84 15.04 7.67
N MET A 170 20.57 15.60 6.49
CA MET A 170 20.91 14.95 5.22
C MET A 170 22.42 15.06 4.97
N THR A 171 23.05 13.97 4.54
CA THR A 171 24.44 13.97 4.11
C THR A 171 24.48 14.07 2.58
N ALA A 172 25.36 14.91 2.05
CA ALA A 172 25.58 14.99 0.61
C ALA A 172 26.08 13.63 0.08
N GLU A 173 25.54 13.24 -1.07
CA GLU A 173 25.96 12.06 -1.84
C GLU A 173 27.38 12.23 -2.41
#